data_AF-A0A0F8ZTF7-F1
#
_entry.id   AF-A0A0F8ZTF7-F1
#
_cell.length_a   1.000
_cell.length_b   1.000
_cell.length_c   1.000
_cell.angle_alpha   90.00
_cell.angle_beta   90.00
_cell.angle_gamma   90.00
#
_symmetry.space_group_name_H-M   'P 1'
#
loop_
_entity.id
_entity.type
_entity.pdbx_description
1 polymer ?
#
loop_
_entity_poly.entity_id
_entity_poly.type
_entity_poly.pdbx_seq_one_letter_code
_entity_poly.pdbx_strand_id
1 'polypeptide(L)'
;MNFLQAKRKLKKLAKGEYHFLSYSITEYDNSTLSQECTVYVDGYNHSPASNWVDAFEGLQEQINPPKLKPVNIEPIEEVVKVK
;
A
#
# COMPACT_ATOMS: atom_id res chain seq x y z
N MET A 1 -7.62 -4.12 13.92
CA MET A 1 -8.67 -3.15 13.50
C MET A 1 -9.83 -3.94 12.90
N ASN A 2 -11.08 -3.58 13.19
CA ASN A 2 -12.26 -4.24 12.62
C ASN A 2 -12.83 -3.51 11.40
N PHE A 3 -13.78 -4.14 10.69
CA PHE A 3 -14.39 -3.59 9.47
C PHE A 3 -15.04 -2.21 9.67
N LEU A 4 -15.76 -2.00 10.78
CA LEU A 4 -16.41 -0.72 11.06
C LEU A 4 -15.39 0.41 11.30
N GLN A 5 -14.30 0.10 12.01
CA GLN A 5 -13.18 1.00 12.22
C GLN A 5 -12.48 1.33 10.88
N ALA A 6 -12.23 0.32 10.04
CA ALA A 6 -11.64 0.49 8.72
C ALA A 6 -12.51 1.40 7.84
N LYS A 7 -13.83 1.16 7.79
CA LYS A 7 -14.80 2.02 7.08
C LYS A 7 -14.73 3.48 7.51
N ARG A 8 -14.69 3.74 8.82
CA ARG A 8 -14.60 5.11 9.36
C ARG A 8 -13.27 5.76 9.02
N LYS A 9 -12.16 5.01 9.10
CA LYS A 9 -10.82 5.50 8.75
C LYS A 9 -10.74 5.85 7.27
N LEU A 10 -11.23 4.97 6.38
CA LEU A 10 -11.24 5.18 4.94
C LEU A 10 -12.05 6.42 4.56
N LYS A 11 -13.26 6.58 5.12
CA LYS A 11 -14.09 7.76 4.87
C LYS A 11 -13.38 9.07 5.19
N LYS A 12 -12.61 9.12 6.29
CA LYS A 12 -11.83 10.31 6.66
C LYS A 12 -10.68 10.56 5.69
N LEU A 13 -9.99 9.50 5.27
CA LEU A 13 -8.86 9.56 4.36
C LEU A 13 -9.28 10.01 2.95
N ALA A 14 -10.41 9.51 2.47
CA ALA A 14 -10.93 9.80 1.13
C ALA A 14 -11.40 11.24 0.93
N LYS A 15 -11.62 12.04 2.00
CA LYS A 15 -11.98 13.47 1.93
C LYS A 15 -13.16 13.81 1.00
N GLY A 16 -14.10 12.88 0.80
CA GLY A 16 -15.26 13.06 -0.09
C GLY A 16 -15.15 12.37 -1.44
N GLU A 17 -13.97 11.86 -1.79
CA GLU A 17 -13.73 11.07 -3.00
C GLU A 17 -14.43 9.70 -2.93
N TYR A 18 -14.58 9.08 -4.10
CA TYR A 18 -15.00 7.68 -4.20
C TYR A 18 -14.08 6.80 -3.37
N HIS A 19 -14.67 5.90 -2.58
CA HIS A 19 -13.92 4.98 -1.73
C HIS A 19 -14.74 3.74 -1.42
N PHE A 20 -14.07 2.59 -1.36
CA PHE A 20 -14.67 1.35 -0.89
C PHE A 20 -13.61 0.44 -0.28
N LEU A 21 -14.08 -0.62 0.36
CA LEU A 21 -13.23 -1.61 1.02
C LEU A 21 -13.80 -2.99 0.74
N SER A 22 -12.91 -3.96 0.54
CA SER A 22 -13.26 -5.36 0.32
C SER A 22 -12.56 -6.24 1.36
N TYR A 23 -13.27 -7.29 1.77
CA TYR A 23 -12.73 -8.33 2.62
C TYR A 23 -13.08 -9.67 1.98
N SER A 24 -12.06 -10.50 1.76
CA SER A 24 -12.22 -11.83 1.19
C SER A 24 -11.53 -12.87 2.06
N ILE A 25 -12.13 -14.06 2.09
CA ILE A 25 -11.53 -15.27 2.66
C ILE A 25 -11.48 -16.30 1.53
N THR A 26 -10.31 -16.86 1.30
CA THR A 26 -10.10 -17.94 0.33
C THR A 26 -9.74 -19.20 1.10
N GLU A 27 -10.48 -20.28 0.85
CA GLU A 27 -10.18 -21.61 1.37
C GLU A 27 -9.61 -22.47 0.25
N TYR A 28 -8.48 -23.12 0.53
CA TYR A 28 -7.79 -24.01 -0.40
C TYR A 28 -8.07 -25.47 -0.04
N ASP A 29 -7.96 -26.37 -1.03
CA ASP A 29 -8.24 -27.81 -0.87
C ASP A 29 -7.44 -28.49 0.28
N ASN A 30 -6.31 -27.90 0.67
CA ASN A 30 -5.49 -28.36 1.79
C ASN A 30 -5.89 -27.77 3.16
N SER A 31 -7.11 -27.23 3.28
CA SER A 31 -7.62 -26.53 4.47
C SER A 31 -6.83 -25.28 4.87
N THR A 32 -6.00 -24.75 3.99
CA THR A 32 -5.36 -23.44 4.20
C THR A 32 -6.40 -22.35 4.00
N LEU A 33 -6.43 -21.37 4.90
CA LEU A 33 -7.22 -20.15 4.75
C LEU A 33 -6.29 -18.98 4.45
N SER A 34 -6.64 -18.20 3.43
CA SER A 34 -6.05 -16.88 3.18
C SER A 34 -7.10 -15.80 3.37
N GLN A 35 -6.69 -14.68 3.94
CA GLN A 35 -7.53 -13.53 4.18
C GLN A 35 -6.92 -12.33 3.48
N GLU A 36 -7.76 -11.53 2.84
CA GLU A 36 -7.33 -10.29 2.20
C GLU A 36 -8.28 -9.15 2.56
N CYS A 37 -7.70 -8.05 2.99
CA CYS A 37 -8.30 -6.77 3.25
C CYS A 37 -7.78 -5.78 2.22
N THR A 38 -8.67 -5.18 1.43
CA THR A 38 -8.27 -4.21 0.40
C THR A 38 -9.00 -2.90 0.63
N VAL A 39 -8.26 -1.79 0.60
CA VAL A 39 -8.79 -0.43 0.70
C VAL A 39 -8.59 0.30 -0.60
N TYR A 40 -9.61 1.05 -1.03
CA TYR A 40 -9.60 1.82 -2.27
C TYR A 40 -10.01 3.27 -2.01
N VAL A 41 -9.27 4.22 -2.58
CA VAL A 41 -9.60 5.65 -2.65
C VAL A 41 -9.46 6.08 -4.10
N ASP A 42 -10.25 7.06 -4.54
CA ASP A 42 -10.23 7.71 -5.87
C ASP A 42 -10.39 6.80 -7.10
N GLY A 43 -10.53 5.49 -6.89
CA GLY A 43 -10.63 4.48 -7.94
C GLY A 43 -9.29 3.99 -8.49
N TYR A 44 -8.17 4.67 -8.17
CA TYR A 44 -6.83 4.29 -8.64
C TYR A 44 -5.97 3.78 -7.50
N ASN A 45 -5.96 4.50 -6.37
CA ASN A 45 -5.15 4.14 -5.21
C ASN A 45 -5.79 2.99 -4.44
N HIS A 46 -5.09 1.87 -4.36
CA HIS A 46 -5.57 0.69 -3.66
C HIS A 46 -4.45 -0.16 -3.08
N SER A 47 -4.72 -0.76 -1.93
CA SER A 47 -3.72 -1.55 -1.21
C SER A 47 -4.34 -2.81 -0.62
N PRO A 48 -3.98 -4.01 -1.13
CA PRO A 48 -4.35 -5.30 -0.54
C PRO A 48 -3.35 -5.73 0.54
N ALA A 49 -3.84 -6.27 1.65
CA ALA A 49 -3.01 -6.88 2.69
C ALA A 49 -3.78 -7.92 3.50
N SER A 50 -3.10 -8.73 4.32
CA SER A 50 -3.74 -9.75 5.16
C SER A 50 -4.59 -9.16 6.31
N ASN A 51 -4.40 -7.88 6.63
CA ASN A 51 -5.16 -7.18 7.65
C ASN A 51 -5.34 -5.70 7.31
N TRP A 52 -6.31 -5.05 7.95
CA TRP A 52 -6.62 -3.65 7.67
C TRP A 52 -5.49 -2.67 7.98
N VAL A 53 -4.62 -2.94 8.96
CA VAL A 53 -3.56 -1.99 9.34
C VAL A 53 -2.60 -1.82 8.18
N ASP A 54 -2.06 -2.94 7.69
CA ASP A 54 -1.10 -3.00 6.60
C ASP A 54 -1.71 -2.47 5.29
N ALA A 55 -2.99 -2.77 5.03
CA ALA A 55 -3.69 -2.24 3.87
C ALA A 55 -3.72 -0.70 3.88
N PHE A 56 -3.96 -0.09 5.05
CA PHE A 56 -3.90 1.37 5.17
C PHE A 56 -2.49 1.95 5.08
N GLU A 57 -1.47 1.22 5.53
CA GLU A 57 -0.06 1.66 5.38
C GLU A 57 0.31 1.74 3.91
N GLY A 58 0.07 0.67 3.14
CA GLY A 58 0.33 0.68 1.69
C GLY A 58 -0.50 1.74 0.93
N LEU A 59 -1.75 1.97 1.33
CA LEU A 59 -2.54 3.06 0.74
C LEU A 59 -1.96 4.44 1.08
N GLN A 60 -1.44 4.61 2.30
CA GLN A 60 -0.85 5.87 2.72
C GLN A 60 0.43 6.18 1.97
N GLU A 61 1.24 5.17 1.65
CA GLU A 61 2.43 5.28 0.80
C GLU A 61 2.08 5.67 -0.64
N GLN A 62 0.94 5.23 -1.17
CA GLN A 62 0.49 5.65 -2.51
C GLN A 62 0.02 7.11 -2.54
N ILE A 63 -0.77 7.51 -1.54
CA ILE A 63 -1.31 8.87 -1.45
C ILE A 63 -0.21 9.90 -1.11
N ASN A 64 0.72 9.52 -0.24
CA ASN A 64 1.83 10.35 0.21
C ASN A 64 3.13 9.54 0.10
N PRO A 65 3.71 9.42 -1.10
CA PRO A 65 4.95 8.67 -1.27
C PRO A 65 6.03 9.23 -0.35
N PRO A 66 6.80 8.38 0.34
CA PRO A 66 7.92 8.84 1.14
C PRO A 66 8.81 9.70 0.25
N LYS A 67 9.18 10.89 0.74
CA LYS A 67 10.11 11.77 0.02
C LYS A 67 11.38 10.98 -0.24
N LEU A 68 11.64 10.64 -1.50
CA LEU A 68 12.90 10.05 -1.90
C LEU A 68 14.00 10.99 -1.40
N LYS A 69 14.91 10.48 -0.56
CA LYS A 69 16.14 11.22 -0.28
C LYS A 69 16.84 11.38 -1.61
N PRO A 70 17.31 12.59 -1.98
CA PRO A 70 18.10 12.75 -3.20
C PRO A 70 19.25 11.75 -3.14
N VAL A 71 19.32 10.88 -4.14
CA VAL A 71 20.49 9.99 -4.31
C VAL A 71 21.66 10.92 -4.60
N ASN A 72 22.57 11.03 -3.64
CA ASN A 72 23.86 11.66 -3.89
C ASN A 72 24.66 10.69 -4.76
N ILE A 73 24.49 10.77 -6.08
CA ILE A 73 25.36 10.11 -7.04
C ILE A 73 26.67 10.87 -7.05
N GLU A 74 27.64 10.41 -6.25
CA GLU A 74 29.02 10.84 -6.38
C GLU A 74 29.51 10.48 -7.79
N PRO A 75 30.17 11.39 -8.52
CA PRO A 75 30.74 11.09 -9.82
C PRO A 75 31.70 9.91 -9.70
N ILE A 76 31.49 8.87 -10.49
CA ILE A 76 32.43 7.76 -10.60
C ILE A 76 33.63 8.31 -11.38
N GLU A 77 34.77 8.55 -10.72
CA GLU A 77 36.02 8.82 -11.42
C GLU A 77 36.40 7.58 -12.24
N GLU A 78 36.22 7.67 -13.56
CA GLU A 78 36.67 6.66 -14.50
C GLU A 78 38.20 6.67 -14.53
N VAL A 79 38.83 5.81 -13.72
CA VAL A 79 40.28 5.59 -13.76
C VAL A 79 40.63 4.84 -15.04
N VAL A 80 40.78 5.58 -16.13
CA VAL A 80 41.35 5.07 -17.38
C VAL A 80 42.85 4.84 -17.17
N LYS A 81 43.23 3.66 -16.67
CA LYS A 81 44.61 3.16 -16.80
C LYS A 81 44.81 2.66 -18.22
N VAL A 82 45.31 3.55 -19.09
CA VAL A 82 46.00 3.11 -20.31
C VAL A 82 47.35 2.53 -19.89
N LYS A 83 47.66 1.36 -20.46
CA LYS A 83 48.80 0.48 -20.19
C LYS A 83 50.15 1.18 -20.26
#